data_AF-A0A7X8HSA0-F1
#
_entry.id   AF-A0A7X8HSA0-F1
#
_cell.length_a   1.000
_cell.length_b   1.000
_cell.length_c   1.000
_cell.angle_alpha   90.00
_cell.angle_beta   90.00
_cell.angle_gamma   90.00
#
_symmetry.space_group_name_H-M   'P 1'
#
loop_
_entity.id
_entity.type
_entity.pdbx_description
1 polymer ?
#
loop_
_entity_poly.entity_id
_entity_poly.type
_entity_poly.pdbx_seq_one_letter_code
_entity_poly.pdbx_strand_id
1 'polypeptide(L)' 'LGFINDKGKVVVKPTYDNIGQFGEYKSDWALVTLNGKNGFINSQGKFIRHRRKQ' A
#
# COMPACT_ATOMS: atom_id res chain seq x y z
N LEU A 1 3.14 3.88 -9.69
CA LEU A 1 3.95 4.38 -8.54
C LEU A 1 4.34 3.24 -7.61
N GLY A 2 5.50 3.29 -6.95
CA GLY A 2 6.03 2.25 -6.06
C GLY A 2 7.03 2.77 -5.02
N PHE A 3 7.46 1.91 -4.09
CA PHE A 3 8.43 2.25 -3.04
C PHE A 3 9.64 1.33 -3.07
N ILE A 4 10.80 1.91 -2.80
CA ILE A 4 12.04 1.19 -2.50
C ILE A 4 12.40 1.39 -1.02
N ASN A 5 13.11 0.43 -0.45
CA ASN A 5 13.74 0.64 0.86
C ASN A 5 15.08 1.37 0.74
N ASP A 6 15.70 1.66 1.88
CA ASP A 6 17.04 2.21 2.04
C ASP A 6 18.15 1.40 1.34
N LYS A 7 17.91 0.10 1.10
CA LYS A 7 18.81 -0.81 0.36
C LYS A 7 18.52 -0.86 -1.15
N GLY A 8 17.66 0.02 -1.66
CA GLY A 8 17.29 0.06 -3.08
C GLY A 8 16.42 -1.12 -3.55
N LYS A 9 15.91 -1.95 -2.63
CA LYS A 9 15.00 -3.06 -2.97
C LYS A 9 13.58 -2.54 -3.10
N VAL A 10 12.89 -2.97 -4.16
CA VAL A 10 11.47 -2.68 -4.37
C VAL A 10 10.64 -3.37 -3.27
N VAL A 11 9.89 -2.56 -2.52
CA VAL A 11 8.95 -3.01 -1.48
C VAL A 11 7.52 -3.01 -2.01
N VAL A 12 7.15 -1.95 -2.73
CA VAL A 12 5.85 -1.82 -3.39
C VAL A 12 6.11 -1.73 -4.88
N LYS A 13 5.62 -2.71 -5.65
CA LYS A 13 5.79 -2.72 -7.10
C LYS A 13 5.13 -1.48 -7.72
N PRO A 14 5.68 -0.93 -8.81
CA PRO A 14 5.16 0.28 -9.45
C PRO A 14 3.86 0.06 -10.24
N THR A 15 2.94 -0.78 -9.74
CA THR A 15 1.72 -1.21 -10.43
C THR A 15 0.50 -0.35 -10.13
N TYR A 16 0.60 0.58 -9.17
CA TYR A 16 -0.53 1.39 -8.72
C TYR A 16 -0.63 2.71 -9.49
N ASP A 17 -1.87 3.15 -9.71
CA ASP A 17 -2.19 4.44 -10.31
C ASP A 17 -1.84 5.58 -9.35
N ASN A 18 -2.15 5.38 -8.06
CA ASN A 18 -1.84 6.30 -6.97
C ASN A 18 -1.42 5.53 -5.71
N ILE A 19 -0.48 6.09 -4.96
CA ILE A 19 -0.18 5.67 -3.59
C ILE A 19 -0.09 6.91 -2.70
N GLY A 20 -0.90 6.93 -1.64
CA GLY A 20 -0.86 7.96 -0.59
C GLY A 20 0.27 7.76 0.40
N GLN A 21 0.38 8.68 1.36
CA GLN A 21 1.42 8.64 2.38
C GLN A 21 1.13 7.56 3.42
N PHE A 22 2.17 6.84 3.87
CA PHE A 22 2.04 5.95 5.02
C PHE A 22 1.72 6.74 6.28
N GLY A 23 0.75 6.25 7.06
CA GLY A 23 0.39 6.88 8.34
C GLY A 23 -0.73 7.92 8.23
N GLU A 24 -1.20 8.26 7.03
CA GLU A 24 -2.28 9.25 6.83
C GLU A 24 -3.60 8.80 7.46
N TYR A 25 -3.95 7.51 7.31
CA TYR A 25 -5.17 6.92 7.86
C TYR A 25 -4.92 6.12 9.14
N LYS A 26 -3.82 5.36 9.16
CA LYS A 26 -3.39 4.51 10.27
C LYS A 26 -1.89 4.27 10.16
N SER A 27 -1.22 4.13 11.31
CA SER A 27 0.21 3.77 11.34
C SER A 27 0.47 2.55 10.45
N ASP A 28 1.52 2.66 9.63
CA ASP A 28 1.94 1.67 8.62
C ASP A 28 0.96 1.40 7.46
N TRP A 29 -0.12 2.18 7.29
CA TRP A 29 -1.06 2.00 6.19
C TRP A 29 -0.89 3.10 5.14
N ALA A 30 -0.91 2.73 3.86
CA ALA A 30 -1.06 3.64 2.74
C ALA A 30 -2.29 3.27 1.93
N LEU A 31 -3.06 4.28 1.52
CA LEU A 31 -4.13 4.13 0.54
C LEU A 31 -3.51 3.95 -0.85
N VAL A 32 -3.98 2.96 -1.60
CA VAL A 32 -3.55 2.71 -2.98
C VAL A 32 -4.75 2.64 -3.90
N THR A 33 -4.57 3.12 -5.12
CA THR A 33 -5.53 2.99 -6.22
C THR A 33 -4.95 2.09 -7.30
N LEU A 34 -5.71 1.07 -7.69
CA LEU A 34 -5.37 0.16 -8.79
C LEU A 34 -6.60 -0.04 -9.67
N ASN A 35 -6.50 0.33 -10.95
CA ASN A 35 -7.59 0.26 -11.92
C ASN A 35 -8.86 0.97 -11.41
N GLY A 36 -8.68 2.13 -10.78
CA GLY A 36 -9.77 2.91 -10.19
C GLY A 36 -10.38 2.34 -8.90
N LYS A 37 -9.84 1.23 -8.35
CA LYS A 37 -10.27 0.65 -7.07
C LYS A 37 -9.32 1.01 -5.95
N ASN A 38 -9.87 1.41 -4.82
CA ASN A 38 -9.10 1.77 -3.64
C ASN A 38 -8.91 0.58 -2.69
N GLY A 39 -7.73 0.49 -2.09
CA GLY A 39 -7.40 -0.48 -1.04
C GLY A 39 -6.28 0.03 -0.14
N PHE A 40 -5.95 -0.73 0.89
CA PHE A 40 -4.84 -0.40 1.78
C PHE A 40 -3.72 -1.42 1.67
N ILE A 41 -2.48 -0.94 1.67
CA ILE A 41 -1.28 -1.76 1.83
C ILE A 41 -0.57 -1.39 3.12
N ASN A 42 0.18 -2.33 3.67
CA ASN A 42 1.11 -2.04 4.76
C ASN A 42 2.48 -1.57 4.24
N SER A 43 3.39 -1.17 5.14
CA SER A 43 4.77 -0.75 4.81
C SER A 43 5.63 -1.83 4.15
N GLN A 44 5.17 -3.09 4.12
CA GLN A 44 5.77 -4.19 3.37
C GLN A 44 5.15 -4.40 1.98
N GLY A 45 4.23 -3.52 1.56
CA GLY A 45 3.51 -3.64 0.29
C GLY A 45 2.44 -4.74 0.24
N LYS A 46 2.05 -5.31 1.39
CA LYS A 46 1.00 -6.33 1.45
C LYS A 46 -0.36 -5.69 1.59
N PHE A 47 -1.33 -6.15 0.78
CA PHE A 47 -2.72 -5.75 0.92
C PHE A 47 -3.28 -6.13 2.29
N ILE A 48 -3.97 -5.18 2.89
CA ILE A 48 -4.64 -5.35 4.17
C ILE A 48 -6.03 -5.88 3.88
N ARG A 49 -6.24 -7.18 4.11
CA ARG A 49 -7.56 -7.80 4.03
C ARG A 49 -8.27 -7.62 5.36
N HIS A 50 -9.33 -6.83 5.39
CA HIS A 50 -10.32 -6.93 6.47
C HIS A 50 -11.04 -8.27 6.32
N ARG A 51 -10.64 -9.29 7.09
CA ARG A 51 -11.54 -10.44 7.33
C ARG A 51 -12.67 -9.93 8.21
N ARG A 52 -13.87 -9.78 7.65
CA ARG A 52 -15.08 -9.82 8.47
C ARG A 52 -15.13 -11.23 9.07
N LYS A 53 -15.01 -11.35 10.40
CA LYS A 53 -15.41 -12.58 11.07
C LYS A 53 -16.93 -12.68 10.87
N GLN A 54 -17.37 -13.76 10.24
CA GLN A 54 -18.76 -14.22 10.32
C GLN A 54 -18.99 -14.81 11.70
#